data_AF-A0A370KAJ9-F1
#
_entry.id   AF-A0A370KAJ9-F1
#
_cell.length_a   1.000
_cell.length_b   1.000
_cell.length_c   1.000
_cell.angle_alpha   90.00
_cell.angle_beta   90.00
_cell.angle_gamma   90.00
#
_symmetry.space_group_name_H-M   'P 1'
#
loop_
_entity.id
_entity.type
_entity.pdbx_description
1 polymer ?
#
loop_
_entity_poly.entity_id
_entity_poly.type
_entity_poly.pdbx_seq_one_letter_code
_entity_poly.pdbx_strand_id
1 'polypeptide(L)'
;MAVLVGNYLLDCEAVASGHDHRETWIGAWTLFRSPNADHCRWEALTTGRTLISFDNMQAALDAALEAGAENARTLQSDSSLEPMRWNGTLIASASPRRVPCAEC
;
A
#
# COMPACT_ATOMS: atom_id res chain seq x y z
N MET A 1 -5.16 2.48 3.30
CA MET A 1 -4.62 3.43 4.29
C MET A 1 -3.43 4.09 3.64
N ALA A 2 -3.45 5.41 3.45
CA ALA A 2 -2.36 6.10 2.79
C ALA A 2 -1.46 6.86 3.77
N VAL A 3 -0.14 6.76 3.59
CA VAL A 3 0.88 7.47 4.36
C VAL A 3 1.95 8.05 3.44
N LEU A 4 2.43 9.26 3.73
CA LEU A 4 3.54 9.88 3.02
C LEU A 4 4.86 9.46 3.69
N VAL A 5 5.79 8.95 2.90
CA VAL A 5 7.15 8.59 3.34
C VAL A 5 8.15 9.37 2.51
N GLY A 6 8.53 10.55 3.00
CA GLY A 6 9.32 11.52 2.23
C GLY A 6 8.57 11.99 0.99
N ASN A 7 9.09 11.68 -0.20
CA ASN A 7 8.52 12.08 -1.48
C ASN A 7 7.60 11.02 -2.13
N TYR A 8 7.40 9.88 -1.46
CA TYR A 8 6.55 8.81 -1.95
C TYR A 8 5.29 8.70 -1.11
N LEU A 9 4.20 8.36 -1.77
CA LEU A 9 2.93 8.05 -1.11
C LEU A 9 2.75 6.54 -1.08
N LEU A 10 2.53 5.99 0.10
CA LEU A 10 2.36 4.57 0.31
C LEU A 10 0.89 4.31 0.66
N ASP A 11 0.18 3.55 -0.18
CA ASP A 11 -1.14 3.03 0.16
C ASP A 11 -1.03 1.57 0.61
N CYS A 12 -1.54 1.29 1.80
CA CYS A 12 -1.55 -0.02 2.44
C CYS A 12 -2.98 -0.53 2.56
N GLU A 13 -3.21 -1.76 2.17
CA GLU A 13 -4.50 -2.45 2.23
C GLU A 13 -4.32 -3.79 2.94
N ALA A 14 -5.26 -4.18 3.79
CA ALA A 14 -5.34 -5.55 4.27
C ALA A 14 -6.37 -6.28 3.42
N VAL A 15 -5.91 -7.33 2.74
CA VAL A 15 -6.72 -8.17 1.88
C VAL A 15 -7.08 -9.43 2.63
N ALA A 16 -8.37 -9.68 2.83
CA ALA A 16 -8.83 -10.94 3.40
C ALA A 16 -8.50 -12.08 2.42
N SER A 17 -7.76 -13.08 2.92
CA SER A 17 -7.47 -14.33 2.24
C SER A 17 -8.28 -15.42 2.92
N GLY A 18 -9.47 -15.69 2.36
CA GLY A 18 -10.33 -16.77 2.83
C GLY A 18 -9.78 -18.12 2.39
N HIS A 19 -9.12 -18.83 3.30
CA HIS A 19 -8.77 -20.24 3.10
C HIS A 19 -9.05 -20.97 4.42
N ASP A 20 -10.05 -21.86 4.38
CA ASP A 20 -10.39 -22.81 5.45
C ASP A 20 -10.75 -22.21 6.82
N HIS A 21 -12.03 -21.87 7.00
CA HIS A 21 -12.70 -21.59 8.29
C HIS A 21 -12.09 -20.53 9.25
N ARG A 22 -11.00 -19.85 8.85
CA ARG A 22 -10.40 -18.71 9.53
C ARG A 22 -10.17 -17.58 8.54
N GLU A 23 -10.63 -16.38 8.90
CA GLU A 23 -10.34 -15.16 8.16
C GLU A 23 -8.88 -14.79 8.40
N THR A 24 -8.02 -15.13 7.44
CA THR A 24 -6.63 -14.65 7.43
C THR A 24 -6.50 -13.41 6.57
N TRP A 25 -5.52 -12.57 6.87
CA TRP A 25 -5.33 -11.27 6.25
C TRP A 25 -3.92 -11.17 5.69
N ILE A 26 -3.79 -10.70 4.46
CA ILE A 26 -2.51 -10.41 3.81
C ILE A 26 -2.37 -8.91 3.70
N GLY A 27 -1.25 -8.37 4.17
CA GLY A 27 -0.93 -6.97 3.97
C GLY A 27 -0.47 -6.74 2.53
N ALA A 28 -1.12 -5.85 1.80
CA ALA A 28 -0.71 -5.38 0.49
C ALA A 28 -0.32 -3.91 0.58
N TRP A 29 0.69 -3.50 -0.18
CA TRP A 29 1.09 -2.10 -0.23
C TRP A 29 1.45 -1.70 -1.66
N THR A 30 1.17 -0.44 -1.99
CA THR A 30 1.50 0.19 -3.27
C THR A 30 2.21 1.49 -2.99
N LEU A 31 3.40 1.65 -3.55
CA LEU A 31 4.18 2.86 -3.43
C LEU A 31 4.02 3.68 -4.70
N PHE A 32 3.64 4.93 -4.52
CA PHE A 32 3.38 5.89 -5.58
C PHE A 32 4.42 7.00 -5.55
N ARG A 33 4.78 7.48 -6.74
CA ARG A 33 5.60 8.67 -6.94
C ARG A 33 4.79 9.77 -7.59
N SER A 34 5.09 11.02 -7.27
CA SER A 34 4.57 12.15 -8.03
C SER A 34 5.58 12.53 -9.13
N PRO A 35 5.19 12.52 -10.41
CA PRO A 35 6.03 13.10 -11.45
C PRO A 35 6.11 14.62 -11.24
N ASN A 36 7.33 15.19 -11.30
CA ASN A 36 7.59 16.63 -11.14
C ASN A 36 7.07 17.24 -9.82
N ALA A 37 6.99 16.45 -8.74
CA ALA A 37 6.44 16.90 -7.46
C ALA A 37 4.97 17.40 -7.54
N ASP A 38 4.21 16.98 -8.54
CA ASP A 38 2.79 17.27 -8.63
C ASP A 38 2.00 16.36 -7.69
N HIS A 39 1.69 16.84 -6.49
CA HIS A 39 1.00 16.04 -5.45
C HIS A 39 -0.47 15.74 -5.79
N CYS A 40 -0.96 16.22 -6.94
CA CYS A 40 -2.28 15.90 -7.50
C CYS A 40 -2.23 14.67 -8.40
N ARG A 41 -1.04 14.20 -8.80
CA ARG A 41 -0.85 13.06 -9.68
C ARG A 41 0.10 12.06 -9.05
N TRP A 42 -0.42 10.89 -8.74
CA TRP A 42 0.33 9.78 -8.15
C TRP A 42 0.38 8.63 -9.15
N GLU A 43 1.58 8.17 -9.47
CA GLU A 43 1.81 7.04 -10.36
C GLU A 43 2.38 5.87 -9.56
N ALA A 44 1.78 4.68 -9.73
CA ALA A 44 2.24 3.48 -9.05
C ALA A 44 3.65 3.13 -9.52
N LEU A 45 4.60 3.11 -8.58
CA LEU A 45 5.99 2.78 -8.85
C LEU A 45 6.25 1.29 -8.63
N THR A 46 5.79 0.77 -7.49
CA THR A 46 5.97 -0.63 -7.12
C THR A 46 4.88 -1.08 -6.16
N THR A 47 4.65 -2.38 -6.09
CA THR A 47 3.67 -3.01 -5.20
C THR A 47 4.33 -4.18 -4.50
N GLY A 48 3.91 -4.43 -3.26
CA GLY A 48 4.33 -5.61 -2.52
C GLY A 48 3.20 -6.20 -1.69
N ARG A 49 3.47 -7.38 -1.16
CA ARG A 49 2.59 -8.08 -0.21
C ARG A 49 3.44 -8.68 0.90
N THR A 50 2.85 -8.81 2.08
CA THR A 50 3.44 -9.54 3.18
C THR A 50 3.59 -11.01 2.81
N LEU A 51 4.71 -11.62 3.19
CA LEU A 51 5.00 -13.03 2.90
C LEU A 51 4.18 -13.99 3.77
N ILE A 52 3.71 -13.50 4.91
CA ILE A 52 2.88 -14.25 5.85
C ILE A 52 1.47 -13.67 5.87
N SER A 53 0.52 -14.53 6.22
CA SER A 53 -0.85 -14.18 6.55
C SER A 53 -1.01 -13.94 8.06
N PHE A 54 -1.86 -12.99 8.43
CA PHE A 54 -2.13 -12.59 9.79
C PHE A 54 -3.56 -12.95 10.20
N ASP A 55 -3.77 -13.23 11.49
CA ASP A 55 -5.11 -13.50 12.05
C ASP A 55 -5.91 -12.21 12.24
N ASN A 56 -5.26 -11.04 12.15
CA ASN A 56 -5.84 -9.73 12.40
C ASN A 56 -5.59 -8.77 11.23
N MET A 57 -6.65 -8.13 10.76
CA MET A 57 -6.61 -7.09 9.73
C MET A 57 -5.61 -5.98 10.07
N GLN A 58 -5.60 -5.52 11.34
CA GLN A 58 -4.72 -4.44 11.76
C GLN A 58 -3.24 -4.86 11.72
N ALA A 59 -2.93 -6.12 12.05
CA ALA A 59 -1.56 -6.64 11.97
C ALA A 59 -1.08 -6.75 10.52
N ALA A 60 -1.97 -7.15 9.60
CA ALA A 60 -1.67 -7.15 8.17
C ALA A 60 -1.41 -5.73 7.63
N LEU A 61 -2.20 -4.75 8.05
CA LEU A 61 -1.99 -3.34 7.69
C LEU A 61 -0.67 -2.78 8.22
N ASP A 62 -0.35 -3.07 9.48
CA ASP A 62 0.89 -2.61 10.12
C ASP A 62 2.13 -3.20 9.43
N ALA A 63 2.11 -4.50 9.15
CA ALA A 63 3.17 -5.17 8.40
C ALA A 63 3.29 -4.66 6.96
N ALA A 64 2.18 -4.32 6.29
CA ALA A 64 2.21 -3.69 4.98
C ALA A 64 2.83 -2.29 5.02
N LEU A 65 2.49 -1.50 6.05
CA LEU A 65 3.04 -0.17 6.26
C LEU A 65 4.54 -0.23 6.50
N GLU A 66 5.02 -1.12 7.38
CA GLU A 66 6.44 -1.25 7.68
C GLU A 66 7.23 -1.71 6.45
N ALA A 67 6.76 -2.74 5.75
CA ALA A 67 7.41 -3.23 4.53
C ALA A 67 7.46 -2.18 3.42
N GLY A 68 6.35 -1.45 3.22
CA GLY A 68 6.27 -0.39 2.24
C GLY A 68 7.12 0.85 2.62
N ALA A 69 7.15 1.21 3.90
CA ALA A 69 7.94 2.33 4.40
C ALA A 69 9.45 2.03 4.33
N GLU A 70 9.86 0.80 4.66
CA GLU A 70 11.23 0.34 4.46
C GLU A 70 11.64 0.45 2.99
N ASN A 71 10.78 0.00 2.06
CA ASN A 71 11.05 0.13 0.63
C ASN A 71 11.20 1.60 0.20
N ALA A 72 10.32 2.48 0.68
CA ALA A 72 10.39 3.92 0.42
C ALA A 72 11.70 4.55 0.94
N ARG A 73 12.13 4.14 2.15
CA ARG A 73 13.38 4.58 2.78
C ARG A 73 14.59 4.12 1.96
N THR A 74 14.62 2.86 1.53
CA THR A 74 15.68 2.31 0.66
C THR A 74 15.75 3.05 -0.67
N LEU A 75 14.61 3.32 -1.32
CA LEU A 75 14.57 4.06 -2.58
C LEU A 75 15.09 5.49 -2.46
N GLN A 76 14.95 6.10 -1.28
CA GLN A 76 15.43 7.46 -0.98
C GLN A 76 16.85 7.45 -0.40
N SER A 77 17.41 6.27 -0.09
CA SER A 77 18.63 6.11 0.68
C SER A 77 18.60 6.87 2.02
N ASP A 78 17.41 7.01 2.62
CA ASP A 78 17.18 7.73 3.87
C ASP A 78 16.31 6.89 4.81
N SER A 79 16.96 6.27 5.80
CA SER A 79 16.31 5.42 6.80
C SER A 79 15.62 6.20 7.92
N SER A 80 15.81 7.52 8.00
CA SER A 80 15.25 8.36 9.07
C SER A 80 13.82 8.82 8.77
N LEU A 81 13.33 8.60 7.55
CA LEU A 81 12.00 9.04 7.13
C LEU A 81 10.91 8.32 7.92
N GLU A 82 10.10 9.11 8.62
CA GLU A 82 8.94 8.63 9.36
C GLU A 82 7.67 8.68 8.48
N PRO A 83 6.87 7.60 8.46
CA PRO A 83 5.60 7.59 7.74
C PRO A 83 4.62 8.56 8.39
N MET A 84 4.19 9.57 7.64
CA MET A 84 3.20 10.54 8.08
C MET A 84 1.84 10.20 7.48
N ARG A 85 0.78 10.26 8.29
CA ARG A 85 -0.57 10.01 7.80
C ARG A 85 -0.93 10.99 6.67
N TRP A 86 -1.28 10.45 5.52
CA TRP A 86 -1.72 11.26 4.39
C TRP A 86 -3.21 11.56 4.52
N ASN A 87 -3.54 12.86 4.60
CA ASN A 87 -4.93 13.33 4.69
C ASN A 87 -5.49 13.81 3.35
N GLY A 88 -4.72 13.73 2.27
CA GLY A 88 -5.17 14.11 0.93
C GLY A 88 -5.99 13.03 0.24
N THR A 89 -6.72 13.41 -0.81
CA THR A 89 -7.43 12.45 -1.66
C THR A 89 -6.44 11.85 -2.68
N LEU A 90 -6.26 10.54 -2.65
CA LEU A 90 -5.62 9.80 -3.73
C LEU A 90 -6.51 9.89 -4.98
N ILE A 91 -6.25 10.84 -5.88
CA ILE A 91 -6.80 10.77 -7.24
C ILE A 91 -5.90 9.83 -8.03
N ALA A 92 -6.00 8.53 -7.73
CA ALA A 92 -5.33 7.49 -8.49
C ALA A 92 -5.92 7.50 -9.91
N SER A 93 -5.20 8.03 -10.89
CA SER A 93 -5.62 8.00 -12.30
C SER A 93 -5.54 6.60 -12.93
N ALA A 94 -5.29 5.55 -12.16
CA ALA A 94 -5.38 4.17 -12.63
C ALA A 94 -5.63 3.21 -11.46
N SER A 95 -6.91 2.97 -11.15
CA SER A 95 -7.32 1.62 -10.81
C SER A 95 -8.06 1.07 -12.02
N PRO A 96 -7.56 0.04 -12.73
CA PRO A 96 -8.48 -0.82 -13.44
C PRO A 96 -9.38 -1.41 -12.35
N ARG A 97 -10.61 -0.88 -12.24
CA ARG A 97 -11.67 -1.51 -11.47
C ARG A 97 -11.60 -3.00 -11.80
N ARG A 98 -11.38 -3.84 -10.78
CA ARG A 98 -11.70 -5.25 -10.86
C ARG A 98 -13.18 -5.32 -11.25
N VAL A 99 -13.43 -5.48 -12.55
CA VAL A 99 -14.67 -6.07 -13.02
C VAL A 99 -14.74 -7.44 -12.33
N PRO A 100 -15.74 -7.73 -11.49
CA PRO A 100 -16.01 -9.12 -11.19
C PRO A 100 -16.26 -9.81 -12.53
N CYS A 101 -15.51 -10.87 -12.82
CA CYS A 101 -15.90 -11.78 -13.89
C CYS A 101 -17.34 -12.21 -13.58
N ALA A 102 -18.29 -11.70 -14.35
CA ALA A 102 -19.59 -12.31 -14.48
C ALA A 102 -19.34 -13.64 -15.21
N GLU A 103 -19.32 -14.69 -14.41
CA GLU A 103 -19.48 -16.08 -14.81
C GLU A 103 -20.67 -16.19 -15.79
N CYS A 104 -20.38 -16.72 -16.99
CA CYS A 104 -21.36 -17.09 -18.02
C CYS A 104 -21.89 -18.50 -17.76
#